data_AF-F9G716-F1
#
_entry.id   AF-F9G716-F1
#
_cell.length_a   1.000
_cell.length_b   1.000
_cell.length_c   1.000
_cell.angle_alpha   90.00
_cell.angle_beta   90.00
_cell.angle_gamma   90.00
#
_symmetry.space_group_name_H-M   'P 1'
#
loop_
_entity.id
_entity.type
_entity.pdbx_description
1 polymer ?
#
loop_
_entity_poly.entity_id
_entity_poly.type
_entity_poly.pdbx_seq_one_letter_code
_entity_poly.pdbx_strand_id
1 'polypeptide(L)'
;MFIQPIPMWWGSNDNWAYLVVDDESRDALIIDPANPGDHWDHAGGNEEIDSICFFFQDGDQKAVFTGDTLFTGGCGRFFEGTAEEMHVALNKHLASLPDDTVVFPGHEYTRSNAKFAISVSQSEPVQQLLSFSEANPVTVGKYTIGHEKVAQKSYGVD
;
A
#
# COMPACT_ATOMS: atom_id res chain seq x y z
N MET A 1 2.04 -18.52 2.27
CA MET A 1 2.50 -17.96 0.98
C MET A 1 3.88 -17.36 1.15
N PHE A 2 4.68 -17.35 0.09
CA PHE A 2 5.95 -16.63 0.05
C PHE A 2 5.83 -15.37 -0.82
N ILE A 3 6.16 -14.20 -0.27
CA ILE A 3 6.16 -12.93 -1.00
C ILE A 3 7.58 -12.37 -1.05
N GLN A 4 8.07 -12.13 -2.26
CA GLN A 4 9.35 -11.47 -2.50
C GLN A 4 9.13 -10.12 -3.19
N PRO A 5 9.47 -9.00 -2.54
CA PRO A 5 9.56 -7.71 -3.20
C PRO A 5 10.68 -7.72 -4.26
N ILE A 6 10.35 -7.26 -5.46
CA ILE A 6 11.26 -7.11 -6.59
C ILE A 6 11.37 -5.61 -6.90
N PRO A 7 12.54 -4.98 -6.70
CA PRO A 7 12.71 -3.59 -7.03
C PRO A 7 12.69 -3.44 -8.56
N MET A 8 11.80 -2.61 -9.08
CA MET A 8 11.70 -2.37 -10.51
C MET A 8 12.68 -1.28 -10.92
N TRP A 9 13.84 -1.68 -11.45
CA TRP A 9 14.87 -0.75 -11.92
C TRP A 9 14.79 -0.50 -13.42
N TRP A 10 14.08 0.55 -13.80
CA TRP A 10 14.36 1.33 -15.02
C TRP A 10 14.44 2.82 -14.61
N GLY A 11 15.65 3.40 -14.58
CA GLY A 11 15.87 4.81 -14.24
C GLY A 11 16.00 5.10 -12.74
N SER A 12 15.39 6.19 -12.27
CA SER A 12 15.46 6.71 -10.89
C SER A 12 14.29 6.31 -10.00
N ASN A 13 13.52 5.29 -10.38
CA ASN A 13 12.21 5.00 -9.78
C ASN A 13 12.32 4.04 -8.59
N ASP A 14 11.39 4.17 -7.63
CA ASP A 14 11.31 3.43 -6.37
C ASP A 14 10.11 2.45 -6.32
N ASN A 15 9.69 1.99 -7.50
CA ASN A 15 8.55 1.10 -7.70
C ASN A 15 8.90 -0.35 -7.30
N TRP A 16 7.90 -1.05 -6.76
CA TRP A 16 7.97 -2.47 -6.41
C TRP A 16 7.00 -3.31 -7.23
N ALA A 17 7.48 -4.45 -7.72
CA ALA A 17 6.66 -5.59 -8.07
C ALA A 17 6.81 -6.68 -6.99
N TYR A 18 5.90 -7.65 -6.98
CA TYR A 18 5.87 -8.71 -5.97
C TYR A 18 5.74 -10.07 -6.62
N LEU A 19 6.71 -10.95 -6.39
CA LEU A 19 6.54 -12.38 -6.67
C LEU A 19 5.80 -13.00 -5.49
N VAL A 20 4.62 -13.54 -5.75
CA VAL A 20 3.80 -14.27 -4.79
C VAL A 20 3.81 -15.74 -5.21
N VAL A 21 4.17 -16.61 -4.27
CA VAL A 21 4.18 -18.07 -4.47
C VAL A 21 3.25 -18.70 -3.43
N ASP A 22 2.28 -19.48 -3.89
CA ASP A 22 1.44 -20.31 -3.03
C ASP A 22 2.27 -21.45 -2.43
N ASP A 23 2.13 -21.68 -1.13
CA ASP A 23 2.98 -22.66 -0.44
C ASP A 23 2.59 -24.11 -0.79
N GLU A 24 1.30 -24.39 -0.96
CA GLU A 24 0.76 -25.73 -1.18
C GLU A 24 0.83 -26.14 -2.67
N SER A 25 0.26 -25.32 -3.56
CA SER A 25 0.18 -25.60 -4.99
C SER A 25 1.49 -25.31 -5.72
N ARG A 26 2.34 -24.46 -5.15
CA ARG A 26 3.57 -23.92 -5.78
C ARG A 26 3.31 -23.04 -7.00
N ASP A 27 2.06 -22.63 -7.22
CA ASP A 27 1.72 -21.64 -8.24
C ASP A 27 2.34 -20.28 -7.90
N ALA A 28 2.73 -19.54 -8.92
CA ALA A 28 3.39 -18.25 -8.76
C ALA A 28 2.80 -17.19 -9.68
N LEU A 29 2.70 -15.97 -9.17
CA LEU A 29 2.25 -14.81 -9.91
C LEU A 29 3.14 -13.60 -9.57
N ILE A 30 3.30 -12.70 -10.53
CA ILE A 30 3.95 -11.40 -10.32
C ILE A 30 2.86 -10.33 -10.29
N ILE A 31 2.81 -9.56 -9.22
CA ILE A 31 1.94 -8.38 -9.09
C ILE A 31 2.80 -7.15 -9.33
N ASP A 32 2.50 -6.41 -10.39
CA ASP A 32 2.96 -5.04 -10.57
C ASP A 32 1.78 -4.10 -10.29
N PRO A 33 1.65 -3.59 -9.06
CA PRO A 33 0.52 -2.76 -8.69
C PRO A 33 0.71 -1.28 -9.11
N ALA A 34 1.85 -0.94 -9.75
CA ALA A 34 2.16 0.41 -10.20
C ALA A 34 1.83 0.64 -11.70
N ASN A 35 1.46 -0.41 -12.45
CA ASN A 35 1.10 -0.28 -13.86
C ASN A 35 -0.02 -1.25 -14.28
N PRO A 36 -1.30 -0.92 -14.03
CA PRO A 36 -2.43 -1.77 -14.40
C PRO A 36 -2.68 -1.88 -15.92
N GLY A 37 -2.04 -1.06 -16.77
CA GLY A 37 -1.94 -1.34 -18.22
C GLY A 37 -1.80 -0.12 -19.12
N ASP A 38 -0.73 -0.08 -19.92
CA ASP A 38 -0.57 0.74 -21.13
C ASP A 38 -1.43 0.23 -22.32
N HIS A 39 -2.60 -0.36 -22.08
CA HIS A 39 -3.49 -0.81 -23.16
C HIS A 39 -4.31 0.37 -23.70
N TRP A 40 -3.60 1.28 -24.38
CA TRP A 40 -4.19 2.28 -25.24
C TRP A 40 -4.84 1.61 -26.46
N ASP A 41 -6.15 1.44 -26.41
CA ASP A 41 -6.97 1.56 -27.61
C ASP A 41 -8.34 2.16 -27.26
N HIS A 42 -8.65 3.25 -27.96
CA HIS A 42 -9.76 4.17 -27.75
C HIS A 42 -11.15 3.52 -27.67
N ALA A 43 -11.97 3.93 -26.68
CA ALA A 43 -13.33 4.48 -26.92
C ALA A 43 -14.09 4.79 -25.61
N GLY A 44 -14.14 6.09 -25.26
CA GLY A 44 -15.27 6.79 -24.65
C GLY A 44 -16.15 6.12 -23.58
N GLY A 45 -16.03 6.63 -22.34
CA GLY A 45 -17.18 6.87 -21.47
C GLY A 45 -17.15 6.17 -20.10
N ASN A 46 -16.79 6.96 -19.09
CA ASN A 46 -17.19 6.92 -17.68
C ASN A 46 -16.95 5.62 -16.86
N GLU A 47 -16.15 5.79 -15.80
CA GLU A 47 -15.77 4.81 -14.75
C GLU A 47 -14.68 3.81 -15.18
N GLU A 48 -13.52 4.33 -15.59
CA GLU A 48 -12.28 3.55 -15.56
C GLU A 48 -11.84 3.34 -14.10
N ILE A 49 -11.65 2.08 -13.71
CA ILE A 49 -11.12 1.70 -12.41
C ILE A 49 -9.59 1.82 -12.51
N ASP A 50 -9.04 2.97 -12.17
CA ASP A 50 -7.60 3.24 -12.36
C ASP A 50 -6.70 2.54 -11.34
N SER A 51 -7.26 2.12 -10.18
CA SER A 51 -6.50 1.43 -9.13
C SER A 51 -7.24 0.22 -8.57
N ILE A 52 -6.54 -0.91 -8.51
CA ILE A 52 -7.03 -2.16 -7.92
C ILE A 52 -6.07 -2.60 -6.82
N CYS A 53 -6.61 -2.90 -5.63
CA CYS A 53 -5.88 -3.55 -4.56
C CYS A 53 -6.16 -5.06 -4.57
N PHE A 54 -5.12 -5.88 -4.44
CA PHE A 54 -5.27 -7.34 -4.41
C PHE A 54 -5.10 -7.87 -2.99
N PHE A 55 -6.13 -8.50 -2.45
CA PHE A 55 -6.06 -9.19 -1.16
C PHE A 55 -5.87 -10.69 -1.36
N PHE A 56 -4.88 -11.25 -0.68
CA PHE A 56 -4.56 -12.68 -0.67
C PHE A 56 -4.62 -13.23 0.75
N GLN A 57 -5.16 -14.43 0.88
CA GLN A 57 -5.14 -15.19 2.12
C GLN A 57 -4.71 -16.63 1.83
N ASP A 58 -3.71 -17.09 2.57
CA ASP A 58 -3.19 -18.46 2.54
C ASP A 58 -3.04 -18.94 3.99
N GLY A 59 -3.96 -19.84 4.40
CA GLY A 59 -4.14 -20.22 5.80
C GLY A 59 -4.41 -19.00 6.69
N ASP A 60 -3.56 -18.80 7.69
CA ASP A 60 -3.62 -17.66 8.62
C ASP A 60 -2.92 -16.40 8.06
N GLN A 61 -2.10 -16.55 7.00
CA GLN A 61 -1.35 -15.44 6.42
C GLN A 61 -2.24 -14.60 5.50
N LYS A 62 -2.14 -13.27 5.63
CA LYS A 62 -2.95 -12.31 4.87
C LYS A 62 -2.07 -11.20 4.34
N ALA A 63 -2.22 -10.88 3.06
CA ALA A 63 -1.48 -9.83 2.39
C ALA A 63 -2.43 -8.98 1.54
N VAL A 64 -2.16 -7.68 1.47
CA VAL A 64 -2.82 -6.77 0.53
C VAL A 64 -1.79 -5.97 -0.25
N PHE A 65 -1.88 -6.03 -1.57
CA PHE A 65 -1.07 -5.26 -2.49
C PHE A 65 -1.85 -4.02 -2.90
N THR A 66 -1.38 -2.85 -2.52
CA THR A 66 -2.18 -1.62 -2.51
C THR A 66 -1.84 -0.63 -3.60
N GLY A 67 -0.80 -0.91 -4.40
CA GLY A 67 -0.29 0.02 -5.42
C GLY A 67 -0.11 1.41 -4.84
N ASP A 68 -0.68 2.39 -5.53
CA ASP A 68 -0.60 3.79 -5.14
C ASP A 68 -1.80 4.25 -4.29
N THR A 69 -2.66 3.33 -3.83
CA THR A 69 -3.82 3.71 -2.99
C THR A 69 -3.40 3.95 -1.54
N LEU A 70 -2.81 2.95 -0.90
CA LEU A 70 -2.33 3.01 0.49
C LEU A 70 -0.81 2.81 0.52
N PHE A 71 -0.11 3.74 1.15
CA PHE A 71 1.29 3.61 1.51
C PHE A 71 1.41 3.47 3.03
N THR A 72 2.52 2.90 3.52
CA THR A 72 2.79 2.95 4.96
C THR A 72 2.87 4.40 5.42
N GLY A 73 1.96 4.79 6.33
CA GLY A 73 1.82 6.15 6.83
C GLY A 73 1.30 7.20 5.85
N GLY A 74 0.75 6.81 4.69
CA GLY A 74 0.31 7.76 3.66
C GLY A 74 -0.65 7.18 2.63
N CYS A 75 -0.99 7.95 1.60
CA CYS A 75 -1.83 7.51 0.49
C CYS A 75 -1.37 8.14 -0.82
N GLY A 76 -1.93 7.65 -1.93
CA GLY A 76 -1.70 8.18 -3.27
C GLY A 76 -2.01 9.65 -3.44
N ARG A 77 -1.39 10.26 -4.44
CA ARG A 77 -1.83 11.55 -4.95
C ARG A 77 -3.10 11.36 -5.77
N PHE A 78 -4.00 12.32 -5.73
CA PHE A 78 -5.26 12.29 -6.47
C PHE A 78 -5.02 12.87 -7.86
N PHE A 79 -4.32 12.13 -8.72
CA PHE A 79 -4.15 12.51 -10.12
C PHE A 79 -5.48 12.40 -10.86
N GLU A 80 -6.18 11.29 -10.60
CA GLU A 80 -7.54 10.98 -11.05
C GLU A 80 -8.35 10.61 -9.80
N GLY A 81 -9.62 11.04 -9.75
CA GLY A 81 -10.49 10.87 -8.58
C GLY A 81 -10.44 12.01 -7.54
N THR A 82 -11.21 11.84 -6.47
CA THR A 82 -11.53 12.84 -5.45
C THR A 82 -11.07 12.39 -4.05
N ALA A 83 -11.00 13.36 -3.12
CA ALA A 83 -10.69 13.06 -1.72
C ALA A 83 -11.75 12.14 -1.07
N GLU A 84 -13.01 12.23 -1.47
CA GLU A 84 -14.10 11.38 -1.00
C GLU A 84 -13.88 9.93 -1.45
N GLU A 85 -13.52 9.72 -2.72
CA GLU A 85 -13.23 8.38 -3.27
C GLU A 85 -12.01 7.76 -2.57
N MET A 86 -10.93 8.51 -2.36
CA MET A 86 -9.79 8.02 -1.58
C MET A 86 -10.19 7.70 -0.13
N HIS A 87 -11.01 8.54 0.50
CA HIS A 87 -11.51 8.26 1.85
C HIS A 87 -12.30 6.94 1.89
N VAL A 88 -13.15 6.68 0.90
CA VAL A 88 -13.89 5.41 0.77
C VAL A 88 -12.91 4.23 0.56
N ALA A 89 -11.94 4.37 -0.34
CA ALA A 89 -10.91 3.35 -0.58
C ALA A 89 -10.15 2.97 0.70
N LEU A 90 -9.66 3.97 1.44
CA LEU A 90 -8.89 3.76 2.66
C LEU A 90 -9.77 3.27 3.82
N ASN A 91 -10.84 4.00 4.15
CA ASN A 91 -11.56 3.85 5.41
C ASN A 91 -12.78 2.93 5.33
N LYS A 92 -13.26 2.58 4.13
CA LYS A 92 -14.35 1.62 3.94
C LYS A 92 -13.85 0.31 3.37
N HIS A 93 -13.02 0.35 2.33
CA HIS A 93 -12.55 -0.88 1.68
C HIS A 93 -11.33 -1.47 2.40
N LEU A 94 -10.19 -0.78 2.42
CA LEU A 94 -8.96 -1.31 3.01
C LEU A 94 -9.07 -1.48 4.53
N ALA A 95 -9.69 -0.53 5.23
CA ALA A 95 -9.93 -0.65 6.66
C ALA A 95 -10.94 -1.77 7.02
N SER A 96 -11.68 -2.35 6.07
CA SER A 96 -12.51 -3.54 6.35
C SER A 96 -11.71 -4.83 6.46
N LEU A 97 -10.46 -4.84 5.99
CA LEU A 97 -9.59 -6.01 6.05
C LEU A 97 -9.17 -6.32 7.50
N PRO A 98 -8.86 -7.60 7.81
CA PRO A 98 -8.35 -8.00 9.11
C PRO A 98 -7.08 -7.23 9.50
N ASP A 99 -6.94 -6.89 10.79
CA ASP A 99 -5.84 -6.05 11.29
C ASP A 99 -4.45 -6.67 11.11
N ASP A 100 -4.37 -8.00 11.03
CA ASP A 100 -3.15 -8.77 10.78
C ASP A 100 -2.78 -8.87 9.29
N THR A 101 -3.55 -8.26 8.39
CA THR A 101 -3.24 -8.21 6.95
C THR A 101 -2.02 -7.34 6.69
N VAL A 102 -0.95 -7.94 6.15
CA VAL A 102 0.30 -7.26 5.81
C VAL A 102 0.14 -6.40 4.55
N VAL A 103 0.64 -5.17 4.57
CA VAL A 103 0.51 -4.19 3.48
C VAL A 103 1.76 -4.20 2.58
N PHE A 104 1.53 -4.26 1.28
CA PHE A 104 2.54 -4.23 0.22
C PHE A 104 2.26 -3.08 -0.76
N PRO A 105 2.79 -1.87 -0.49
CA PRO A 105 2.56 -0.68 -1.31
C PRO A 105 3.29 -0.68 -2.66
N GLY A 106 2.95 0.22 -3.59
CA GLY A 106 3.69 0.38 -4.84
C GLY A 106 5.11 0.96 -4.68
N HIS A 107 5.35 1.74 -3.61
CA HIS A 107 6.57 2.56 -3.45
C HIS A 107 7.10 2.57 -2.01
N GLU A 108 8.41 2.85 -1.87
CA GLU A 108 9.12 2.99 -0.59
C GLU A 108 9.04 4.44 -0.03
N TYR A 109 7.82 4.97 0.10
CA TYR A 109 7.59 6.34 0.60
C TYR A 109 7.48 6.47 2.13
N THR A 110 7.69 5.38 2.87
CA THR A 110 7.47 5.33 4.32
C THR A 110 8.21 6.42 5.08
N ARG A 111 9.48 6.69 4.74
CA ARG A 111 10.28 7.71 5.42
C ARG A 111 9.78 9.14 5.14
N SER A 112 9.39 9.44 3.91
CA SER A 112 8.81 10.75 3.57
C SER A 112 7.44 10.93 4.23
N ASN A 113 6.61 9.88 4.22
CA ASN A 113 5.32 9.87 4.87
C ASN A 113 5.45 10.09 6.38
N ALA A 114 6.39 9.41 7.04
CA ALA A 114 6.65 9.57 8.47
C ALA A 114 7.09 10.99 8.83
N LYS A 115 7.94 11.62 8.00
CA LYS A 115 8.35 13.02 8.20
C LYS A 115 7.17 13.99 8.08
N PHE A 116 6.27 13.77 7.11
CA PHE A 116 5.05 14.56 6.98
C PHE A 116 4.12 14.32 8.16
N ALA A 117 3.88 13.06 8.53
CA ALA A 117 3.03 12.67 9.66
C ALA A 117 3.45 13.34 10.97
N ILE A 118 4.76 13.39 11.26
CA ILE A 118 5.32 14.09 12.44
C ILE A 118 5.01 15.59 12.43
N SER A 119 4.91 16.23 11.27
CA SER A 119 4.50 17.63 11.18
C SER A 119 3.02 17.87 11.51
N VAL A 120 2.20 16.82 11.42
CA VAL A 120 0.74 16.85 11.69
C VAL A 120 0.41 16.39 13.11
N SER A 121 1.03 15.31 13.58
CA SER A 121 0.76 14.69 14.88
C SER A 121 2.04 14.17 15.52
N GLN A 122 2.22 14.47 16.81
CA GLN A 122 3.33 13.98 17.64
C GLN A 122 2.91 12.79 18.50
N SER A 123 1.87 12.05 18.09
CA SER A 123 1.42 10.86 18.81
C SER A 123 2.48 9.76 18.84
N GLU A 124 2.37 8.85 19.81
CA GLU A 124 3.30 7.71 19.94
C GLU A 124 3.39 6.84 18.68
N PRO A 125 2.28 6.45 18.01
CA PRO A 125 2.35 5.66 16.78
C PRO A 125 3.12 6.36 15.64
N VAL A 126 2.99 7.69 15.55
CA VAL A 126 3.66 8.48 14.52
C VAL A 126 5.16 8.62 14.80
N GLN A 127 5.54 8.78 16.06
CA GLN A 127 6.95 8.75 16.48
C GLN A 127 7.59 7.38 16.25
N GLN A 128 6.84 6.30 16.51
CA GLN A 128 7.26 4.93 16.25
C GLN A 128 7.47 4.69 14.75
N LEU A 129 6.56 5.16 13.89
CA LEU A 129 6.70 5.08 12.45
C LEU A 129 7.96 5.81 11.95
N LEU A 130 8.23 7.03 12.44
CA LEU A 130 9.46 7.75 12.07
C LEU A 130 10.70 6.96 12.48
N SER A 131 10.78 6.54 13.74
CA SER A 131 11.92 5.78 14.28
C SER A 131 12.15 4.49 13.49
N PHE A 132 11.07 3.78 13.16
CA PHE A 132 11.11 2.58 12.33
C PHE A 132 11.66 2.88 10.92
N SER A 133 11.15 3.93 10.25
CA SER A 133 11.58 4.30 8.90
C SER A 133 13.04 4.78 8.82
N GLU A 134 13.61 5.26 9.92
CA GLU A 134 15.01 5.67 10.00
C GLU A 134 15.96 4.49 10.25
N ALA A 135 15.48 3.48 10.97
CA ALA A 135 16.23 2.26 11.26
C ALA A 135 16.20 1.24 10.10
N ASN A 136 15.23 1.34 9.18
CA ASN A 136 15.00 0.35 8.13
C ASN A 136 15.04 1.01 6.74
N PRO A 137 16.01 0.64 5.88
CA PRO A 137 16.06 1.16 4.51
C PRO A 137 14.99 0.57 3.58
N VAL A 138 14.40 -0.57 3.96
CA VAL A 138 13.32 -1.26 3.24
C VAL A 138 12.23 -1.57 4.25
N THR A 139 11.03 -1.05 4.02
CA THR A 139 9.91 -1.13 4.97
C THR A 139 8.71 -1.92 4.44
N VAL A 140 8.71 -2.23 3.15
CA VAL A 140 7.70 -3.04 2.49
C VAL A 140 7.44 -4.37 3.21
N GLY A 141 6.16 -4.72 3.37
CA GLY A 141 5.75 -5.98 4.01
C GLY A 141 6.03 -6.04 5.53
N LYS A 142 6.27 -4.90 6.19
CA LYS A 142 6.50 -4.83 7.65
C LYS A 142 5.32 -4.27 8.44
N TYR A 143 4.43 -3.54 7.77
CA TYR A 143 3.24 -2.94 8.37
C TYR A 143 1.98 -3.72 8.00
N THR A 144 0.94 -3.55 8.81
CA THR A 144 -0.35 -4.21 8.62
C THR A 144 -1.47 -3.18 8.59
N ILE A 145 -2.65 -3.59 8.14
CA ILE A 145 -3.87 -2.77 8.19
C ILE A 145 -4.16 -2.26 9.61
N GLY A 146 -3.91 -3.08 10.64
CA GLY A 146 -4.06 -2.66 12.04
C GLY A 146 -3.14 -1.50 12.42
N HIS A 147 -1.88 -1.52 11.98
CA HIS A 147 -0.94 -0.41 12.20
C HIS A 147 -1.41 0.89 11.52
N GLU A 148 -1.87 0.80 10.27
CA GLU A 148 -2.34 1.96 9.52
C GLU A 148 -3.61 2.58 10.14
N LYS A 149 -4.54 1.76 10.64
CA LYS A 149 -5.73 2.24 11.39
C LYS A 149 -5.35 3.03 12.65
N VAL A 150 -4.34 2.55 13.40
CA VAL A 150 -3.87 3.24 14.62
C VAL A 150 -3.21 4.57 14.26
N ALA A 151 -2.39 4.61 13.22
CA ALA A 151 -1.78 5.84 12.73
C ALA A 151 -2.84 6.85 12.27
N GLN A 152 -3.84 6.41 11.49
CA GLN A 152 -4.92 7.25 10.98
C GLN A 152 -5.76 7.91 12.09
N LYS A 153 -6.16 7.14 13.11
CA LYS A 153 -6.83 7.68 14.29
C LYS A 153 -5.98 8.74 14.99
N SER A 154 -4.67 8.56 14.98
CA SER A 154 -3.73 9.50 15.60
C SER A 154 -3.54 10.80 14.82
N TYR A 155 -4.02 10.85 13.56
CA TYR A 155 -4.11 12.08 12.76
C TYR A 155 -5.45 12.82 12.94
N GLY A 156 -6.38 12.28 13.75
CA GLY A 156 -7.72 12.84 13.94
C GLY A 156 -8.67 12.53 12.78
N VAL A 157 -8.42 11.43 12.05
CA VAL A 157 -9.35 10.89 11.04
C VAL A 157 -10.24 9.86 11.75
N ASP A 158 -11.51 10.22 11.96
CA ASP A 158 -12.57 9.38 12.56
C ASP A 158 -13.45 8.72 11.49
#